data_AF-A0A1Y1LB84-F1
#
_entry.id   AF-A0A1Y1LB84-F1
#
_cell.length_a   1.000
_cell.length_b   1.000
_cell.length_c   1.000
_cell.angle_alpha   90.00
_cell.angle_beta   90.00
_cell.angle_gamma   90.00
#
_symmetry.space_group_name_H-M   'P 1'
#
loop_
_entity.id
_entity.type
_entity.pdbx_description
1 polymer ?
#
loop_
_entity_poly.entity_id
_entity_poly.type
_entity_poly.pdbx_seq_one_letter_code
_entity_poly.pdbx_strand_id
1 'polypeptide(L)'
;PPPAPGPPPPPCAPLAPPVAPLKIEVAKKNIPQPSNPLKSFNWSKLPESKVSGTIWSELDDTKLYSTMELDCIDKLFCAYQKNGVANDGSVEDLRQLGKNRNKVLSVIDGRRAQNCTILLSKLKMSDEDISKAILSMDYKEQLPIDMVEQLLKFTPSPEEQALLEDHSGDIDSLARADRFLYEISKVPHYEQRLRSLHYKKRFQVTLHEILPRISSVMEASREVARSRRLRRLLEIVLALGNYMNRGARGNAIGFRLASLNRLADTKSSAAKGTTLLHYLVQILEKKFRDILRLDEDVPHIRDAAKVSLGELTKDMGQLRAGLKDVAREIEFHRGQSPLANDKFVPVMREFQATATCRLAEVEDQFQDMKTRFERAVRLFGEDPTAMQPDEFFGIFDSFLTSFMEARQDNENMRKRQEEEEKRAKQEAELKKLTLERKHTREGILSTISKSINLKNGDNGGAKGEFDDLISALRTGDVFGEDMAKFKRSRKNRTGSSGNSPPRRNSVNREDSRERVVTASRRQ
;
A
#
# COMPACT_ATOMS: atom_id res chain seq x y z
N PRO A 1 12.95 54.62 57.27
CA PRO A 1 14.38 54.28 57.36
C PRO A 1 14.59 52.75 57.39
N PRO A 2 15.25 52.14 56.40
CA PRO A 2 15.52 50.70 56.43
C PRO A 2 16.66 50.37 57.42
N PRO A 3 16.71 49.14 57.96
CA PRO A 3 17.66 48.75 59.00
C PRO A 3 19.06 48.49 58.45
N ALA A 4 20.07 48.67 59.29
CA ALA A 4 21.48 48.54 58.97
C ALA A 4 21.87 47.10 58.57
N PRO A 5 22.86 46.91 57.67
CA PRO A 5 23.32 45.58 57.27
C PRO A 5 24.09 44.89 58.42
N GLY A 6 23.82 43.61 58.63
CA GLY A 6 24.55 42.77 59.59
C GLY A 6 26.00 42.46 59.17
N PRO A 7 26.84 41.99 60.12
CA PRO A 7 28.26 41.76 59.90
C PRO A 7 28.53 40.57 58.94
N PRO A 8 29.68 40.56 58.25
CA PRO A 8 30.00 39.52 57.27
C PRO A 8 30.34 38.18 57.95
N PRO A 9 30.10 37.04 57.28
CA PRO A 9 30.40 35.72 57.82
C PRO A 9 31.91 35.45 57.87
N PRO A 10 32.36 34.54 58.77
CA PRO A 10 33.77 34.21 58.95
C PRO A 10 34.36 33.47 57.74
N PRO A 11 35.69 33.57 57.52
CA PRO A 11 36.34 32.95 56.36
C PRO A 11 36.35 31.42 56.48
N CYS A 12 35.82 30.75 55.45
CA CYS A 12 35.94 29.29 55.30
C CYS A 12 37.42 28.88 55.16
N ALA A 13 37.81 27.84 55.90
CA ALA A 13 39.10 27.19 55.76
C ALA A 13 39.30 26.63 54.33
N PRO A 14 40.56 26.49 53.84
CA PRO A 14 40.82 26.01 52.49
C PRO A 14 40.37 24.55 52.35
N LEU A 15 39.43 24.30 51.44
CA LEU A 15 39.10 22.96 50.97
C LEU A 15 40.35 22.35 50.33
N ALA A 16 40.68 21.12 50.74
CA ALA A 16 41.71 20.32 50.11
C ALA A 16 41.47 20.21 48.59
N PRO A 17 42.53 20.18 47.76
CA PRO A 17 42.37 20.10 46.32
C PRO A 17 41.63 18.80 45.94
N PRO A 18 40.77 18.83 44.90
CA PRO A 18 40.11 17.62 44.43
C PRO A 18 41.18 16.64 43.95
N VAL A 19 41.17 15.44 44.52
CA VAL A 19 41.99 14.32 44.08
C VAL A 19 41.73 14.13 42.58
N ALA A 20 42.76 14.34 41.77
CA ALA A 20 42.70 14.05 40.34
C ALA A 20 42.27 12.58 40.16
N PRO A 21 41.37 12.25 39.21
CA PRO A 21 41.04 10.87 38.95
C PRO A 21 42.34 10.16 38.56
N LEU A 22 42.73 9.16 39.36
CA LEU A 22 43.82 8.26 39.02
C LEU A 22 43.52 7.70 37.63
N LYS A 23 44.32 8.10 36.64
CA LYS A 23 44.39 7.39 35.37
C LYS A 23 44.88 6.00 35.72
N ILE A 24 43.96 5.05 35.81
CA ILE A 24 44.29 3.63 35.77
C ILE A 24 44.84 3.43 34.35
N GLU A 25 46.16 3.51 34.19
CA GLU A 25 46.82 2.97 33.02
C GLU A 25 46.60 1.46 33.06
N VAL A 26 45.55 1.00 32.39
CA VAL A 26 45.36 -0.42 32.13
C VAL A 26 46.56 -0.86 31.31
N ALA A 27 47.43 -1.68 31.91
CA ALA A 27 48.58 -2.25 31.23
C ALA A 27 48.12 -2.89 29.91
N LYS A 28 48.67 -2.42 28.78
CA LYS A 28 48.42 -3.03 27.47
C LYS A 28 48.80 -4.52 27.57
N LYS A 29 47.83 -5.41 27.40
CA LYS A 29 48.07 -6.85 27.35
C LYS A 29 49.09 -7.14 26.24
N ASN A 30 50.12 -7.94 26.54
CA ASN A 30 51.09 -8.40 25.54
C ASN A 30 50.43 -9.49 24.67
N ILE A 31 49.76 -9.05 23.60
CA ILE A 31 49.11 -9.93 22.62
C ILE A 31 50.10 -10.20 21.49
N PRO A 32 50.39 -11.48 21.13
CA PRO A 32 51.21 -11.80 19.96
C PRO A 32 50.59 -11.25 18.69
N GLN A 33 51.41 -10.64 17.83
CA GLN A 33 50.95 -10.13 16.53
C GLN A 33 51.09 -11.21 15.46
N PRO A 34 50.11 -11.37 14.56
CA PRO A 34 50.18 -12.35 13.49
C PRO A 34 51.29 -11.99 12.49
N SER A 35 51.87 -13.01 11.85
CA SER A 35 52.98 -12.85 10.89
C SER A 35 52.52 -12.27 9.56
N ASN A 36 51.25 -12.45 9.21
CA ASN A 36 50.60 -11.87 8.04
C ASN A 36 49.27 -11.23 8.44
N PRO A 37 48.78 -10.21 7.71
CA PRO A 37 47.42 -9.71 7.87
C PRO A 37 46.38 -10.82 7.79
N LEU A 38 45.42 -10.84 8.74
CA LEU A 38 44.33 -11.81 8.80
C LEU A 38 42.99 -11.16 8.45
N LYS A 39 42.04 -11.97 8.02
CA LYS A 39 40.65 -11.56 7.86
C LYS A 39 40.09 -11.08 9.20
N SER A 40 39.41 -9.94 9.20
CA SER A 40 38.84 -9.38 10.42
C SER A 40 37.71 -10.23 10.98
N PHE A 41 37.69 -10.37 12.30
CA PHE A 41 36.56 -10.90 13.04
C PHE A 41 35.67 -9.74 13.52
N ASN A 42 34.49 -9.62 12.92
CA ASN A 42 33.55 -8.51 13.17
C ASN A 42 32.76 -8.69 14.48
N TRP A 43 33.45 -8.67 15.62
CA TRP A 43 32.87 -8.72 16.96
C TRP A 43 32.60 -7.32 17.53
N SER A 44 31.66 -7.21 18.48
CA SER A 44 31.38 -5.94 19.16
C SER A 44 32.06 -5.91 20.53
N LYS A 45 33.10 -5.08 20.67
CA LYS A 45 33.85 -4.95 21.94
C LYS A 45 32.96 -4.38 23.04
N LEU A 46 33.03 -4.99 24.24
CA LEU A 46 32.37 -4.45 25.43
C LEU A 46 33.19 -3.25 25.97
N PRO A 47 32.57 -2.09 26.24
CA PRO A 47 33.26 -0.97 26.88
C PRO A 47 33.85 -1.38 28.25
N GLU A 48 35.07 -0.95 28.54
CA GLU A 48 35.79 -1.33 29.78
C GLU A 48 35.00 -1.00 31.06
N SER A 49 34.24 0.09 31.04
CA SER A 49 33.36 0.50 32.14
C SER A 49 32.22 -0.49 32.43
N LYS A 50 31.91 -1.40 31.49
CA LYS A 50 30.86 -2.42 31.62
C LYS A 50 31.41 -3.82 31.90
N VAL A 51 32.73 -3.96 32.06
CA VAL A 51 33.39 -5.26 32.26
C VAL A 51 33.30 -5.73 33.72
N SER A 52 33.33 -4.82 34.69
CA SER A 52 33.27 -5.15 36.12
C SER A 52 31.97 -5.87 36.48
N GLY A 53 32.06 -7.00 37.20
CA GLY A 53 30.91 -7.82 37.60
C GLY A 53 30.32 -8.70 36.49
N THR A 54 30.99 -8.80 35.34
CA THR A 54 30.63 -9.73 34.26
C THR A 54 31.62 -10.88 34.21
N ILE A 55 31.26 -11.97 33.50
CA ILE A 55 32.15 -13.11 33.27
C ILE A 55 33.51 -12.67 32.68
N TRP A 56 33.54 -11.60 31.89
CA TRP A 56 34.75 -11.06 31.28
C TRP A 56 35.78 -10.55 32.30
N SER A 57 35.37 -10.26 33.54
CA SER A 57 36.29 -9.87 34.62
C SER A 57 37.04 -11.06 35.25
N GLU A 58 36.56 -12.29 35.01
CA GLU A 58 37.14 -13.53 35.55
C GLU A 58 37.98 -14.28 34.50
N LEU A 59 37.92 -13.87 33.24
CA LEU A 59 38.61 -14.51 32.12
C LEU A 59 39.98 -13.87 31.85
N ASP A 60 40.98 -14.71 31.61
CA ASP A 60 42.35 -14.31 31.21
C ASP A 60 42.75 -15.04 29.93
N ASP A 61 42.82 -14.29 28.84
CA ASP A 61 43.15 -14.72 27.48
C ASP A 61 44.66 -14.89 27.26
N THR A 62 45.52 -14.25 28.08
CA THR A 62 46.97 -14.22 27.83
C THR A 62 47.63 -15.60 27.86
N LYS A 63 47.09 -16.52 28.67
CA LYS A 63 47.59 -17.90 28.80
C LYS A 63 47.22 -18.79 27.62
N LEU A 64 46.20 -18.42 26.85
CA LEU A 64 45.70 -19.23 25.73
C LEU A 64 46.58 -19.10 24.50
N TYR A 65 47.27 -17.97 24.30
CA TYR A 65 48.11 -17.75 23.13
C TYR A 65 49.26 -18.76 22.98
N SER A 66 49.78 -19.31 24.08
CA SER A 66 50.82 -20.35 24.04
C SER A 66 50.28 -21.75 23.76
N THR A 67 48.99 -21.98 23.99
CA THR A 67 48.31 -23.27 23.75
C THR A 67 47.64 -23.31 22.37
N MET A 68 47.24 -22.15 21.85
CA MET A 68 46.66 -22.02 20.52
C MET A 68 47.73 -22.14 19.44
N GLU A 69 47.43 -22.91 18.39
CA GLU A 69 48.28 -23.00 17.19
C GLU A 69 48.14 -21.73 16.34
N LEU A 70 48.82 -20.66 16.74
CA LEU A 70 48.75 -19.35 16.06
C LEU A 70 49.27 -19.42 14.61
N ASP A 71 50.23 -20.30 14.31
CA ASP A 71 50.67 -20.53 12.92
C ASP A 71 49.55 -21.13 12.05
N CYS A 72 48.65 -21.93 12.63
CA CYS A 72 47.53 -22.52 11.90
C CYS A 72 46.46 -21.46 11.59
N ILE A 73 46.13 -20.60 12.56
CA ILE A 73 45.17 -19.51 12.35
C ILE A 73 45.71 -18.48 11.33
N ASP A 74 47.01 -18.17 11.39
CA ASP A 74 47.67 -17.25 10.46
C ASP A 74 47.58 -17.74 9.01
N LYS A 75 47.67 -19.06 8.81
CA LYS A 75 47.58 -19.69 7.50
C LYS A 75 46.13 -19.78 7.00
N LEU A 76 45.21 -20.22 7.86
CA LEU A 76 43.81 -20.47 7.48
C LEU A 76 43.02 -19.18 7.22
N PHE A 77 43.31 -18.12 7.97
CA PHE A 77 42.58 -16.86 7.91
C PHE A 77 43.39 -15.71 7.33
N CYS A 78 44.47 -16.01 6.62
CA CYS A 78 45.27 -15.02 5.90
C CYS A 78 44.38 -14.12 5.01
N ALA A 79 44.59 -12.81 5.09
CA ALA A 79 43.86 -11.81 4.32
C ALA A 79 44.27 -11.79 2.85
N TYR A 80 45.47 -12.29 2.51
CA TYR A 80 45.89 -12.45 1.13
C TYR A 80 45.18 -13.64 0.47
N GLN A 81 44.45 -13.40 -0.62
CA GLN A 81 43.77 -14.43 -1.40
C GLN A 81 44.50 -14.68 -2.74
N LYS A 82 44.61 -15.95 -3.15
CA LYS A 82 44.96 -16.33 -4.54
C LYS A 82 43.76 -15.96 -5.43
N ASN A 83 44.00 -15.26 -6.54
CA ASN A 83 42.96 -14.83 -7.47
C ASN A 83 42.01 -15.98 -7.88
N GLY A 84 40.78 -15.95 -7.34
CA GLY A 84 39.60 -16.52 -8.02
C GLY A 84 39.31 -18.02 -7.89
N VAL A 85 39.76 -18.75 -6.86
CA VAL A 85 39.26 -20.12 -6.61
C VAL A 85 38.98 -20.35 -5.13
N ALA A 86 37.79 -20.87 -4.85
CA ALA A 86 37.34 -21.29 -3.53
C ALA A 86 38.27 -22.36 -2.93
N ASN A 87 38.41 -22.33 -1.60
CA ASN A 87 38.85 -23.39 -0.70
C ASN A 87 39.58 -24.58 -1.36
N ASP A 88 40.90 -24.63 -1.20
CA ASP A 88 41.70 -25.81 -0.79
C ASP A 88 43.13 -25.71 -1.34
N GLY A 89 44.02 -25.02 -0.61
CA GLY A 89 45.43 -24.95 -0.98
C GLY A 89 46.31 -24.69 0.23
N SER A 90 47.18 -25.67 0.54
CA SER A 90 48.15 -25.59 1.63
C SER A 90 49.26 -24.56 1.35
N VAL A 91 49.91 -24.12 2.42
CA VAL A 91 50.86 -23.00 2.45
C VAL A 91 52.20 -23.32 1.80
N GLU A 92 52.52 -24.60 1.59
CA GLU A 92 53.68 -25.03 0.80
C GLU A 92 53.62 -24.54 -0.66
N ASP A 93 52.42 -24.39 -1.20
CA ASP A 93 52.18 -23.96 -2.58
C ASP A 93 52.35 -22.43 -2.77
N LEU A 94 52.66 -21.71 -1.68
CA LEU A 94 52.88 -20.26 -1.65
C LEU A 94 54.35 -19.87 -1.93
N ARG A 95 55.30 -20.80 -1.75
CA ARG A 95 56.74 -20.57 -2.02
C ARG A 95 57.14 -20.90 -3.46
N GLN A 96 56.32 -21.65 -4.19
CA GLN A 96 56.71 -22.25 -5.47
C GLN A 96 56.01 -21.67 -6.72
N LEU A 97 55.13 -20.68 -6.56
CA LEU A 97 54.43 -20.05 -7.69
C LEU A 97 54.92 -18.61 -7.91
N GLY A 98 55.49 -18.40 -9.10
CA GLY A 98 56.36 -17.28 -9.46
C GLY A 98 55.80 -15.86 -9.32
N LYS A 99 56.74 -14.91 -9.40
CA LYS A 99 56.67 -13.46 -9.12
C LYS A 99 55.58 -12.61 -9.81
N ASN A 100 54.64 -13.18 -10.57
CA ASN A 100 53.76 -12.40 -11.45
C ASN A 100 52.24 -12.66 -11.27
N ARG A 101 51.74 -12.86 -10.06
CA ARG A 101 50.30 -12.72 -9.78
C ARG A 101 50.07 -11.85 -8.55
N ASN A 102 49.42 -10.71 -8.74
CA ASN A 102 49.09 -9.74 -7.69
C ASN A 102 48.33 -10.45 -6.57
N LYS A 103 48.92 -10.49 -5.37
CA LYS A 103 48.25 -10.95 -4.16
C LYS A 103 47.14 -9.95 -3.86
N VAL A 104 45.90 -10.40 -3.73
CA VAL A 104 44.78 -9.53 -3.38
C VAL A 104 44.54 -9.62 -1.88
N LEU A 105 44.75 -8.51 -1.17
CA LEU A 105 44.53 -8.33 0.26
C LEU A 105 43.07 -7.97 0.53
N SER A 106 42.36 -8.75 1.35
CA SER A 106 41.00 -8.43 1.79
C SER A 106 40.88 -8.66 3.29
N VAL A 107 40.70 -7.57 4.01
CA VAL A 107 40.63 -7.51 5.48
C VAL A 107 39.19 -7.38 5.97
N ILE A 108 38.30 -6.83 5.15
CA ILE A 108 36.87 -6.69 5.42
C ILE A 108 36.17 -8.07 5.35
N ASP A 109 35.10 -8.24 6.13
CA ASP A 109 34.36 -9.49 6.15
C ASP A 109 33.82 -9.85 4.75
N GLY A 110 33.89 -11.14 4.40
CA GLY A 110 33.60 -11.59 3.04
C GLY A 110 32.16 -11.30 2.58
N ARG A 111 31.17 -11.26 3.50
CA ARG A 111 29.78 -11.00 3.14
C ARG A 111 29.57 -9.52 2.82
N ARG A 112 30.11 -8.63 3.65
CA ARG A 112 30.07 -7.18 3.43
C ARG A 112 30.89 -6.77 2.20
N ALA A 113 32.09 -7.33 2.03
CA ALA A 113 32.92 -7.11 0.84
C ALA A 113 32.21 -7.55 -0.45
N GLN A 114 31.55 -8.71 -0.43
CA GLN A 114 30.76 -9.18 -1.58
C GLN A 114 29.57 -8.26 -1.87
N ASN A 115 28.80 -7.86 -0.86
CA ASN A 115 27.66 -6.95 -1.03
C ASN A 115 28.10 -5.57 -1.54
N CYS A 116 29.23 -5.06 -1.06
CA CYS A 116 29.84 -3.82 -1.54
C CYS A 116 30.25 -3.95 -3.02
N THR A 117 30.91 -5.05 -3.39
CA THR A 117 31.30 -5.33 -4.78
C THR A 117 30.08 -5.39 -5.71
N ILE A 118 28.99 -6.01 -5.26
CA ILE A 118 27.71 -6.04 -6.00
C ILE A 118 27.18 -4.61 -6.21
N LEU A 119 27.19 -3.75 -5.17
CA LEU A 119 26.80 -2.33 -5.33
C LEU A 119 27.68 -1.62 -6.37
N LEU A 120 29.00 -1.74 -6.26
CA LEU A 120 29.95 -1.06 -7.16
C LEU A 120 29.78 -1.52 -8.62
N SER A 121 29.48 -2.81 -8.84
CA SER A 121 29.18 -3.34 -10.17
C SER A 121 27.90 -2.76 -10.80
N LYS A 122 26.91 -2.41 -9.99
CA LYS A 122 25.67 -1.75 -10.44
C LYS A 122 25.91 -0.28 -10.76
N LEU A 123 26.73 0.39 -9.95
CA LEU A 123 27.04 1.81 -10.11
C LEU A 123 27.86 2.08 -11.39
N LYS A 124 28.73 1.14 -11.80
CA LYS A 124 29.59 1.24 -13.00
C LYS A 124 30.46 2.50 -13.06
N MET A 125 30.87 3.01 -11.89
CA MET A 125 31.80 4.14 -11.76
C MET A 125 33.13 3.67 -11.16
N SER A 126 34.19 4.45 -11.40
CA SER A 126 35.45 4.27 -10.67
C SER A 126 35.33 4.78 -9.23
N ASP A 127 36.13 4.25 -8.31
CA ASP A 127 36.09 4.63 -6.90
C ASP A 127 36.44 6.13 -6.73
N GLU A 128 37.32 6.65 -7.59
CA GLU A 128 37.69 8.06 -7.66
C GLU A 128 36.53 8.93 -8.17
N ASP A 129 35.77 8.47 -9.17
CA ASP A 129 34.61 9.20 -9.69
C ASP A 129 33.47 9.24 -8.66
N ILE A 130 33.28 8.16 -7.89
CA ILE A 130 32.31 8.14 -6.78
C ILE A 130 32.70 9.20 -5.74
N SER A 131 33.96 9.18 -5.31
CA SER A 131 34.47 10.14 -4.31
C SER A 131 34.34 11.60 -4.79
N LYS A 132 34.65 11.86 -6.07
CA LYS A 132 34.43 13.18 -6.69
C LYS A 132 32.95 13.55 -6.77
N ALA A 133 32.07 12.60 -7.10
CA ALA A 133 30.63 12.84 -7.13
C ALA A 133 30.11 13.23 -5.74
N ILE A 134 30.57 12.56 -4.67
CA ILE A 134 30.18 12.91 -3.30
C ILE A 134 30.74 14.27 -2.87
N LEU A 135 32.02 14.55 -3.12
CA LEU A 135 32.64 15.86 -2.80
C LEU A 135 31.97 17.03 -3.55
N SER A 136 31.53 16.79 -4.78
CA SER A 136 30.82 17.79 -5.59
C SER A 136 29.30 17.83 -5.37
N MET A 137 28.78 17.06 -4.41
CA MET A 137 27.32 16.90 -4.14
C MET A 137 26.50 16.51 -5.37
N ASP A 138 27.08 15.62 -6.16
CA ASP A 138 26.54 15.06 -7.39
C ASP A 138 26.10 16.13 -8.41
N TYR A 139 26.95 17.13 -8.63
CA TYR A 139 26.70 18.22 -9.58
C TYR A 139 26.39 17.73 -11.01
N LYS A 140 26.92 16.58 -11.41
CA LYS A 140 26.70 15.96 -12.73
C LYS A 140 25.47 15.04 -12.79
N GLU A 141 24.73 14.91 -11.69
CA GLU A 141 23.55 14.04 -11.55
C GLU A 141 23.81 12.57 -11.96
N GLN A 142 24.97 12.04 -11.55
CA GLN A 142 25.43 10.70 -11.89
C GLN A 142 24.98 9.65 -10.86
N LEU A 143 24.54 10.07 -9.68
CA LEU A 143 24.12 9.18 -8.60
C LEU A 143 22.59 9.16 -8.44
N PRO A 144 21.92 8.07 -8.85
CA PRO A 144 20.50 7.86 -8.57
C PRO A 144 20.20 7.81 -7.06
N ILE A 145 18.97 8.17 -6.67
CA ILE A 145 18.55 8.25 -5.26
C ILE A 145 18.74 6.92 -4.53
N ASP A 146 18.33 5.83 -5.18
CA ASP A 146 18.45 4.46 -4.67
C ASP A 146 19.92 4.04 -4.50
N MET A 147 20.82 4.51 -5.38
CA MET A 147 22.25 4.27 -5.25
C MET A 147 22.87 5.06 -4.09
N VAL A 148 22.47 6.32 -3.88
CA VAL A 148 22.87 7.10 -2.70
C VAL A 148 22.39 6.42 -1.40
N GLU A 149 21.16 5.88 -1.40
CA GLU A 149 20.62 5.12 -0.28
C GLU A 149 21.40 3.81 -0.03
N GLN A 150 21.81 3.09 -1.08
CA GLN A 150 22.65 1.91 -0.90
C GLN A 150 24.05 2.27 -0.39
N LEU A 151 24.65 3.37 -0.87
CA LEU A 151 25.97 3.83 -0.42
C LEU A 151 25.99 4.13 1.07
N LEU A 152 24.89 4.66 1.65
CA LEU A 152 24.77 4.87 3.09
C LEU A 152 24.96 3.60 3.93
N LYS A 153 24.61 2.42 3.39
CA LYS A 153 24.80 1.12 4.06
C LYS A 153 26.26 0.67 4.11
N PHE A 154 27.11 1.26 3.27
CA PHE A 154 28.54 0.97 3.16
C PHE A 154 29.40 2.14 3.64
N THR A 155 28.97 2.78 4.72
CA THR A 155 29.83 3.70 5.48
C THR A 155 30.83 2.85 6.29
N PRO A 156 32.15 3.10 6.18
CA PRO A 156 33.15 2.34 6.92
C PRO A 156 33.07 2.70 8.42
N SER A 157 33.01 1.68 9.28
CA SER A 157 33.01 1.88 10.73
C SER A 157 34.36 2.44 11.21
N PRO A 158 34.45 3.08 12.38
CA PRO A 158 35.75 3.55 12.91
C PRO A 158 36.80 2.44 13.03
N GLU A 159 36.35 1.20 13.33
CA GLU A 159 37.21 0.02 13.41
C GLU A 159 37.69 -0.41 12.02
N GLU A 160 36.80 -0.41 11.02
CA GLU A 160 37.15 -0.69 9.62
C GLU A 160 38.10 0.36 9.06
N GLN A 161 37.90 1.64 9.41
CA GLN A 161 38.79 2.73 9.00
C GLN A 161 40.20 2.53 9.57
N ALA A 162 40.32 2.24 10.86
CA ALA A 162 41.62 1.98 11.49
C ALA A 162 42.31 0.76 10.85
N LEU A 163 41.56 -0.32 10.62
CA LEU A 163 42.09 -1.54 10.00
C LEU A 163 42.57 -1.29 8.56
N LEU A 164 41.85 -0.48 7.78
CA LEU A 164 42.25 -0.15 6.41
C LEU A 164 43.46 0.81 6.38
N GLU A 165 43.57 1.71 7.36
CA GLU A 165 44.70 2.64 7.50
C GLU A 165 46.02 1.91 7.77
N ASP A 166 45.99 0.84 8.58
CA ASP A 166 47.16 -0.03 8.84
C ASP A 166 47.73 -0.67 7.55
N HIS A 167 46.91 -0.74 6.49
CA HIS A 167 47.26 -1.31 5.19
C HIS A 167 47.39 -0.24 4.08
N SER A 168 47.51 1.04 4.45
CA SER A 168 47.61 2.18 3.53
C SER A 168 48.84 2.14 2.59
N GLY A 169 49.88 1.37 2.92
CA GLY A 169 51.06 1.17 2.08
C GLY A 169 50.86 0.23 0.89
N ASP A 170 49.84 -0.62 0.93
CA ASP A 170 49.63 -1.72 -0.02
C ASP A 170 48.30 -1.60 -0.79
N ILE A 171 47.87 -0.37 -1.11
CA ILE A 171 46.55 -0.06 -1.71
C ILE A 171 46.30 -0.82 -3.02
N ASP A 172 47.31 -0.96 -3.87
CA ASP A 172 47.18 -1.67 -5.16
C ASP A 172 46.97 -3.18 -5.00
N SER A 173 47.24 -3.71 -3.81
CA SER A 173 46.95 -5.10 -3.45
C SER A 173 45.55 -5.26 -2.86
N LEU A 174 44.87 -4.19 -2.41
CA LEU A 174 43.55 -4.32 -1.78
C LEU A 174 42.50 -4.83 -2.75
N ALA A 175 41.61 -5.70 -2.25
CA ALA A 175 40.41 -6.08 -2.96
C ALA A 175 39.53 -4.85 -3.24
N ARG A 176 38.71 -4.92 -4.30
CA ARG A 176 37.91 -3.77 -4.76
C ARG A 176 37.05 -3.14 -3.66
N ALA A 177 36.41 -3.95 -2.82
CA ALA A 177 35.58 -3.45 -1.74
C ALA A 177 36.40 -2.74 -0.66
N ASP A 178 37.52 -3.32 -0.24
CA ASP A 178 38.45 -2.76 0.73
C ASP A 178 39.06 -1.44 0.21
N ARG A 179 39.53 -1.41 -1.05
CA ARG A 179 40.02 -0.19 -1.73
C ARG A 179 38.94 0.90 -1.75
N PHE A 180 37.72 0.56 -2.13
CA PHE A 180 36.60 1.51 -2.14
C PHE A 180 36.32 2.08 -0.74
N LEU A 181 36.21 1.22 0.28
CA LEU A 181 35.95 1.63 1.67
C LEU A 181 37.08 2.52 2.22
N TYR A 182 38.32 2.26 1.82
CA TYR A 182 39.47 3.08 2.15
C TYR A 182 39.47 4.43 1.42
N GLU A 183 39.09 4.49 0.13
CA GLU A 183 39.01 5.77 -0.57
C GLU A 183 37.91 6.68 0.00
N ILE A 184 36.75 6.13 0.35
CA ILE A 184 35.67 6.92 0.96
C ILE A 184 35.94 7.30 2.42
N SER A 185 36.77 6.56 3.16
CA SER A 185 37.13 6.93 4.54
C SER A 185 37.95 8.23 4.60
N LYS A 186 38.69 8.53 3.53
CA LYS A 186 39.43 9.80 3.36
C LYS A 186 38.50 11.00 3.15
N VAL A 187 37.24 10.79 2.77
CA VAL A 187 36.26 11.86 2.58
C VAL A 187 35.75 12.32 3.95
N PRO A 188 36.03 13.56 4.38
CA PRO A 188 35.59 14.03 5.68
C PRO A 188 34.07 14.02 5.77
N HIS A 189 33.52 13.46 6.84
CA HIS A 189 32.08 13.41 7.08
C HIS A 189 31.30 12.73 5.92
N TYR A 190 31.89 11.69 5.32
CA TYR A 190 31.29 10.95 4.20
C TYR A 190 29.81 10.57 4.44
N GLU A 191 29.50 10.01 5.61
CA GLU A 191 28.14 9.60 5.96
C GLU A 191 27.17 10.78 5.97
N GLN A 192 27.56 11.89 6.59
CA GLN A 192 26.74 13.09 6.72
C GLN A 192 26.55 13.79 5.35
N ARG A 193 27.58 13.80 4.51
CA ARG A 193 27.49 14.26 3.12
C ARG A 193 26.50 13.44 2.32
N LEU A 194 26.58 12.11 2.41
CA LEU A 194 25.61 11.21 1.75
C LEU A 194 24.19 11.41 2.27
N ARG A 195 24.00 11.51 3.59
CA ARG A 195 22.68 11.77 4.19
C ARG A 195 22.09 13.09 3.67
N SER A 196 22.92 14.13 3.61
CA SER A 196 22.55 15.44 3.06
C SER A 196 22.21 15.38 1.57
N LEU A 197 22.99 14.64 0.77
CA LEU A 197 22.75 14.44 -0.65
C LEU A 197 21.46 13.65 -0.90
N HIS A 198 21.26 12.57 -0.14
CA HIS A 198 20.06 11.75 -0.18
C HIS A 198 18.83 12.59 0.15
N TYR A 199 18.89 13.38 1.23
CA TYR A 199 17.81 14.29 1.60
C TYR A 199 17.53 15.32 0.50
N LYS A 200 18.56 15.97 -0.05
CA LYS A 200 18.43 16.92 -1.18
C LYS A 200 17.66 16.30 -2.35
N LYS A 201 18.02 15.07 -2.75
CA LYS A 201 17.36 14.41 -3.88
C LYS A 201 15.94 13.92 -3.55
N ARG A 202 15.70 13.44 -2.33
CA ARG A 202 14.40 12.91 -1.89
C ARG A 202 13.39 14.02 -1.58
N PHE A 203 13.84 15.22 -1.22
CA PHE A 203 12.99 16.33 -0.77
C PHE A 203 11.80 16.60 -1.71
N GLN A 204 12.07 16.83 -3.00
CA GLN A 204 11.01 17.11 -3.97
C GLN A 204 10.07 15.92 -4.19
N VAL A 205 10.60 14.69 -4.21
CA VAL A 205 9.79 13.46 -4.33
C VAL A 205 8.79 13.38 -3.19
N THR A 206 9.26 13.57 -1.96
CA THR A 206 8.41 13.55 -0.76
C THR A 206 7.37 14.69 -0.79
N LEU A 207 7.70 15.88 -1.28
CA LEU A 207 6.72 16.95 -1.44
C LEU A 207 5.63 16.59 -2.46
N HIS A 208 5.99 15.97 -3.58
CA HIS A 208 5.03 15.47 -4.58
C HIS A 208 4.11 14.37 -4.02
N GLU A 209 4.55 13.60 -3.03
CA GLU A 209 3.74 12.59 -2.34
C GLU A 209 2.82 13.20 -1.26
N ILE A 210 3.25 14.27 -0.58
CA ILE A 210 2.51 14.91 0.52
C ILE A 210 1.44 15.88 0.03
N LEU A 211 1.78 16.75 -0.93
CA LEU A 211 0.91 17.85 -1.36
C LEU A 211 -0.48 17.41 -1.85
N PRO A 212 -0.62 16.35 -2.68
CA PRO A 212 -1.93 15.88 -3.10
C PRO A 212 -2.78 15.39 -1.92
N ARG A 213 -2.17 14.71 -0.93
CA ARG A 213 -2.87 14.24 0.27
C ARG A 213 -3.42 15.41 1.10
N ILE A 214 -2.60 16.47 1.27
CA ILE A 214 -3.04 17.72 1.93
C ILE A 214 -4.21 18.33 1.18
N SER A 215 -4.08 18.50 -0.14
CA SER A 215 -5.11 19.10 -0.98
C SER A 215 -6.42 18.33 -0.92
N SER A 216 -6.40 16.99 -1.05
CA SER A 216 -7.61 16.17 -1.00
C SER A 216 -8.38 16.37 0.31
N VAL A 217 -7.70 16.39 1.46
CA VAL A 217 -8.35 16.63 2.77
C VAL A 217 -8.89 18.06 2.88
N MET A 218 -8.14 19.07 2.41
CA MET A 218 -8.59 20.47 2.41
C MET A 218 -9.87 20.66 1.58
N GLU A 219 -9.87 20.11 0.38
CA GLU A 219 -10.95 20.24 -0.59
C GLU A 219 -12.18 19.44 -0.13
N ALA A 220 -12.01 18.18 0.28
CA ALA A 220 -13.10 17.37 0.83
C ALA A 220 -13.73 18.03 2.07
N SER A 221 -12.92 18.58 2.98
CA SER A 221 -13.41 19.32 4.16
C SER A 221 -14.25 20.53 3.77
N ARG A 222 -13.85 21.25 2.71
CA ARG A 222 -14.57 22.41 2.19
C ARG A 222 -15.88 22.00 1.52
N GLU A 223 -15.85 20.93 0.74
CA GLU A 223 -16.97 20.38 -0.01
C GLU A 223 -18.09 19.90 0.91
N VAL A 224 -17.79 19.04 1.89
CA VAL A 224 -18.79 18.57 2.86
C VAL A 224 -19.38 19.72 3.67
N ALA A 225 -18.58 20.73 3.99
CA ALA A 225 -19.06 21.89 4.72
C ALA A 225 -19.99 22.78 3.89
N ARG A 226 -19.80 22.86 2.56
CA ARG A 226 -20.55 23.78 1.68
C ARG A 226 -21.69 23.11 0.91
N SER A 227 -21.68 21.79 0.76
CA SER A 227 -22.70 21.08 -0.02
C SER A 227 -24.10 21.32 0.56
N ARG A 228 -24.95 21.97 -0.24
CA ARG A 228 -26.36 22.16 0.08
C ARG A 228 -27.15 20.87 -0.10
N ARG A 229 -26.76 20.06 -1.09
CA ARG A 229 -27.36 18.75 -1.37
C ARG A 229 -27.15 17.80 -0.19
N LEU A 230 -25.95 17.76 0.39
CA LEU A 230 -25.64 16.97 1.57
C LEU A 230 -26.48 17.38 2.78
N ARG A 231 -26.57 18.68 3.07
CA ARG A 231 -27.39 19.19 4.18
C ARG A 231 -28.86 18.79 4.01
N ARG A 232 -29.41 18.92 2.81
CA ARG A 232 -30.79 18.54 2.52
C ARG A 232 -31.02 17.03 2.62
N LEU A 233 -30.05 16.22 2.19
CA LEU A 233 -30.09 14.77 2.36
C LEU A 233 -30.16 14.40 3.84
N LEU A 234 -29.29 14.98 4.68
CA LEU A 234 -29.27 14.74 6.13
C LEU A 234 -30.60 15.11 6.79
N GLU A 235 -31.22 16.20 6.37
CA GLU A 235 -32.54 16.62 6.85
C GLU A 235 -33.63 15.58 6.53
N ILE A 236 -33.62 15.04 5.31
CA ILE A 236 -34.57 13.99 4.89
C ILE A 236 -34.33 12.70 5.70
N VAL A 237 -33.07 12.31 5.89
CA VAL A 237 -32.71 11.14 6.70
C VAL A 237 -33.15 11.33 8.16
N LEU A 238 -32.96 12.51 8.74
CA LEU A 238 -33.41 12.83 10.09
C LEU A 238 -34.94 12.72 10.22
N ALA A 239 -35.68 13.29 9.26
CA ALA A 239 -37.14 13.20 9.23
C ALA A 239 -37.63 11.75 9.11
N LEU A 240 -36.99 10.95 8.25
CA LEU A 240 -37.30 9.54 8.06
C LEU A 240 -37.03 8.74 9.35
N GLY A 241 -35.87 8.95 9.97
CA GLY A 241 -35.49 8.32 11.23
C GLY A 241 -36.47 8.66 12.37
N ASN A 242 -36.84 9.93 12.51
CA ASN A 242 -37.81 10.39 13.52
C ASN A 242 -39.22 9.84 13.30
N TYR A 243 -39.64 9.67 12.05
CA TYR A 243 -40.94 9.08 11.74
C TYR A 243 -40.98 7.58 12.09
N MET A 244 -39.90 6.85 11.79
CA MET A 244 -39.80 5.41 12.03
C MET A 244 -39.59 5.07 13.51
N ASN A 245 -38.71 5.80 14.18
CA ASN A 245 -38.38 5.56 15.58
C ASN A 245 -39.30 6.41 16.46
N ARG A 246 -40.38 5.83 16.98
CA ARG A 246 -41.27 6.52 17.95
C ARG A 246 -40.76 6.37 19.39
N GLY A 247 -41.26 7.21 20.31
CA GLY A 247 -40.92 7.15 21.73
C GLY A 247 -39.51 7.67 22.02
N ALA A 248 -38.80 7.07 22.97
CA ALA A 248 -37.47 7.52 23.43
C ALA A 248 -36.37 7.49 22.35
N ARG A 249 -36.59 6.78 21.23
CA ARG A 249 -35.67 6.72 20.07
C ARG A 249 -36.04 7.70 18.94
N GLY A 250 -37.15 8.42 19.09
CA GLY A 250 -37.60 9.47 18.18
C GLY A 250 -37.27 10.87 18.68
N ASN A 251 -37.79 11.88 17.98
CA ASN A 251 -37.60 13.29 18.31
C ASN A 251 -36.12 13.72 18.43
N ALA A 252 -35.26 13.07 17.64
CA ALA A 252 -33.85 13.42 17.54
C ALA A 252 -33.69 14.76 16.82
N ILE A 253 -32.77 15.60 17.31
CA ILE A 253 -32.36 16.87 16.68
C ILE A 253 -31.19 16.69 15.70
N GLY A 254 -30.55 15.53 15.72
CA GLY A 254 -29.41 15.15 14.90
C GLY A 254 -29.04 13.69 15.16
N PHE A 255 -28.11 13.15 14.36
CA PHE A 255 -27.63 11.77 14.50
C PHE A 255 -26.13 11.69 14.21
N ARG A 256 -25.45 10.66 14.75
CA ARG A 256 -24.03 10.37 14.48
C ARG A 256 -23.84 10.04 13.00
N LEU A 257 -22.80 10.58 12.37
CA LEU A 257 -22.63 10.53 10.92
C LEU A 257 -22.56 9.09 10.39
N ALA A 258 -21.92 8.18 11.14
CA ALA A 258 -21.84 6.76 10.83
C ALA A 258 -23.22 6.06 10.66
N SER A 259 -24.30 6.66 11.17
CA SER A 259 -25.67 6.13 11.00
C SER A 259 -26.13 6.17 9.55
N LEU A 260 -25.54 7.00 8.67
CA LEU A 260 -25.83 7.01 7.24
C LEU A 260 -25.68 5.63 6.60
N ASN A 261 -24.61 4.92 6.95
CA ASN A 261 -24.33 3.60 6.40
C ASN A 261 -25.31 2.53 6.90
N ARG A 262 -26.02 2.77 8.00
CA ARG A 262 -27.04 1.85 8.55
C ARG A 262 -28.38 1.90 7.79
N LEU A 263 -28.56 2.84 6.87
CA LEU A 263 -29.75 2.90 6.01
C LEU A 263 -29.85 1.66 5.11
N ALA A 264 -28.73 1.06 4.73
CA ALA A 264 -28.70 -0.17 3.95
C ALA A 264 -29.12 -1.40 4.79
N ASP A 265 -28.91 -1.38 6.10
CA ASP A 265 -29.19 -2.52 6.99
C ASP A 265 -30.68 -2.72 7.27
N THR A 266 -31.46 -1.64 7.19
CA THR A 266 -32.89 -1.68 7.49
C THR A 266 -33.66 -2.21 6.28
N LYS A 267 -34.12 -3.46 6.35
CA LYS A 267 -34.82 -4.15 5.25
C LYS A 267 -36.34 -3.94 5.30
N SER A 268 -36.97 -3.89 4.13
CA SER A 268 -38.42 -3.84 3.99
C SER A 268 -39.06 -5.18 4.35
N SER A 269 -40.16 -5.15 5.09
CA SER A 269 -41.00 -6.33 5.36
C SER A 269 -41.92 -6.69 4.21
N ALA A 270 -42.26 -5.72 3.35
CA ALA A 270 -43.20 -5.89 2.24
C ALA A 270 -42.52 -6.21 0.91
N ALA A 271 -41.30 -5.72 0.69
CA ALA A 271 -40.58 -5.87 -0.57
C ALA A 271 -39.23 -6.55 -0.33
N LYS A 272 -39.13 -7.83 -0.74
CA LYS A 272 -37.90 -8.63 -0.59
C LYS A 272 -36.76 -7.98 -1.39
N GLY A 273 -35.62 -7.76 -0.73
CA GLY A 273 -34.44 -7.16 -1.34
C GLY A 273 -34.43 -5.62 -1.34
N THR A 274 -35.48 -4.97 -0.86
CA THR A 274 -35.53 -3.50 -0.72
C THR A 274 -35.11 -3.08 0.68
N THR A 275 -34.26 -2.06 0.78
CA THR A 275 -33.80 -1.48 2.06
C THR A 275 -34.31 -0.04 2.24
N LEU A 276 -34.11 0.54 3.42
CA LEU A 276 -34.46 1.93 3.69
C LEU A 276 -33.68 2.90 2.79
N LEU A 277 -32.44 2.56 2.43
CA LEU A 277 -31.65 3.31 1.45
C LEU A 277 -32.30 3.30 0.06
N HIS A 278 -32.79 2.14 -0.41
CA HIS A 278 -33.53 2.06 -1.67
C HIS A 278 -34.79 2.94 -1.64
N TYR A 279 -35.54 2.90 -0.53
CA TYR A 279 -36.72 3.74 -0.35
C TYR A 279 -36.37 5.24 -0.33
N LEU A 280 -35.28 5.62 0.35
CA LEU A 280 -34.77 6.99 0.35
C LEU A 280 -34.46 7.45 -1.08
N VAL A 281 -33.69 6.68 -1.84
CA VAL A 281 -33.38 6.98 -3.24
C VAL A 281 -34.65 7.17 -4.06
N GLN A 282 -35.66 6.31 -3.87
CA GLN A 282 -36.94 6.44 -4.58
C GLN A 282 -37.67 7.75 -4.24
N ILE A 283 -37.63 8.21 -2.98
CA ILE A 283 -38.18 9.52 -2.59
C ILE A 283 -37.40 10.64 -3.28
N LEU A 284 -36.06 10.55 -3.30
CA LEU A 284 -35.20 11.57 -3.92
C LEU A 284 -35.46 11.67 -5.42
N GLU A 285 -35.60 10.55 -6.13
CA GLU A 285 -35.95 10.53 -7.55
C GLU A 285 -37.29 11.18 -7.86
N LYS A 286 -38.29 10.99 -6.99
CA LYS A 286 -39.63 11.54 -7.20
C LYS A 286 -39.76 13.01 -6.80
N LYS A 287 -39.09 13.44 -5.72
CA LYS A 287 -39.35 14.74 -5.08
C LYS A 287 -38.13 15.65 -4.96
N PHE A 288 -36.92 15.11 -4.96
CA PHE A 288 -35.68 15.86 -4.68
C PHE A 288 -34.54 15.51 -5.65
N ARG A 289 -34.82 15.59 -6.96
CA ARG A 289 -33.91 15.12 -8.02
C ARG A 289 -32.53 15.78 -7.99
N ASP A 290 -32.42 17.00 -7.48
CA ASP A 290 -31.12 17.70 -7.39
C ASP A 290 -30.12 16.97 -6.47
N ILE A 291 -30.61 16.30 -5.42
CA ILE A 291 -29.76 15.59 -4.44
C ILE A 291 -29.11 14.35 -5.06
N LEU A 292 -29.66 13.81 -6.16
CA LEU A 292 -29.09 12.66 -6.87
C LEU A 292 -27.72 12.95 -7.51
N ARG A 293 -27.34 14.23 -7.58
CA ARG A 293 -26.05 14.71 -8.07
C ARG A 293 -25.09 15.07 -6.92
N LEU A 294 -25.28 14.44 -5.76
CA LEU A 294 -24.46 14.72 -4.57
C LEU A 294 -22.97 14.47 -4.84
N ASP A 295 -22.64 13.49 -5.66
CA ASP A 295 -21.28 13.16 -6.09
C ASP A 295 -20.54 14.34 -6.76
N GLU A 296 -21.27 15.22 -7.48
CA GLU A 296 -20.70 16.44 -8.06
C GLU A 296 -20.27 17.47 -6.99
N ASP A 297 -20.92 17.49 -5.82
CA ASP A 297 -20.62 18.43 -4.75
C ASP A 297 -19.37 18.03 -3.95
N VAL A 298 -19.00 16.75 -3.99
CA VAL A 298 -17.99 16.15 -3.11
C VAL A 298 -16.95 15.24 -3.83
N PRO A 299 -16.34 15.69 -4.93
CA PRO A 299 -15.46 14.86 -5.75
C PRO A 299 -14.20 14.35 -5.03
N HIS A 300 -13.71 15.04 -3.99
CA HIS A 300 -12.45 14.68 -3.33
C HIS A 300 -12.60 13.73 -2.14
N ILE A 301 -13.84 13.38 -1.75
CA ILE A 301 -14.08 12.51 -0.58
C ILE A 301 -13.34 11.18 -0.69
N ARG A 302 -13.38 10.54 -1.86
CA ARG A 302 -12.77 9.21 -2.05
C ARG A 302 -11.26 9.21 -1.89
N ASP A 303 -10.60 10.31 -2.25
CA ASP A 303 -9.15 10.43 -2.09
C ASP A 303 -8.79 10.87 -0.67
N ALA A 304 -9.58 11.75 -0.06
CA ALA A 304 -9.42 12.13 1.34
C ALA A 304 -9.62 10.94 2.30
N ALA A 305 -10.53 10.01 1.96
CA ALA A 305 -10.79 8.77 2.71
C ALA A 305 -9.60 7.79 2.73
N LYS A 306 -8.55 8.02 1.91
CA LYS A 306 -7.34 7.21 1.90
C LYS A 306 -6.18 7.86 2.67
N VAL A 307 -6.38 9.06 3.21
CA VAL A 307 -5.30 9.84 3.83
C VAL A 307 -5.19 9.54 5.32
N SER A 308 -4.08 8.95 5.73
CA SER A 308 -3.69 8.83 7.14
C SER A 308 -3.01 10.11 7.63
N LEU A 309 -3.63 10.80 8.59
CA LEU A 309 -3.04 12.02 9.18
C LEU A 309 -1.80 11.72 10.02
N GLY A 310 -1.71 10.53 10.62
CA GLY A 310 -0.54 10.07 11.38
C GLY A 310 0.70 9.93 10.49
N GLU A 311 0.56 9.27 9.34
CA GLU A 311 1.63 9.13 8.36
C GLU A 311 2.04 10.49 7.78
N LEU A 312 1.05 11.32 7.41
CA LEU A 312 1.32 12.67 6.89
C LEU A 312 2.07 13.55 7.91
N THR A 313 1.72 13.45 9.20
CA THR A 313 2.43 14.14 10.28
C THR A 313 3.87 13.64 10.43
N LYS A 314 4.09 12.32 10.28
CA LYS A 314 5.43 11.72 10.31
C LYS A 314 6.28 12.21 9.14
N ASP A 315 5.74 12.24 7.93
CA ASP A 315 6.44 12.71 6.72
C ASP A 315 6.85 14.18 6.87
N MET A 316 5.94 15.04 7.36
CA MET A 316 6.26 16.45 7.68
C MET A 316 7.34 16.57 8.77
N GLY A 317 7.33 15.68 9.77
CA GLY A 317 8.36 15.61 10.79
C GLY A 317 9.73 15.23 10.24
N GLN A 318 9.78 14.26 9.31
CA GLN A 318 11.00 13.84 8.64
C GLN A 318 11.59 14.94 7.76
N LEU A 319 10.74 15.68 7.02
CA LEU A 319 11.18 16.85 6.26
C LEU A 319 11.83 17.90 7.15
N ARG A 320 11.19 18.26 8.28
CA ARG A 320 11.76 19.20 9.27
C ARG A 320 13.08 18.72 9.84
N ALA A 321 13.15 17.47 10.28
CA ALA A 321 14.34 16.90 10.89
C ALA A 321 15.50 16.88 9.89
N GLY A 322 15.26 16.39 8.66
CA GLY A 322 16.29 16.34 7.64
C GLY A 322 16.82 17.73 7.23
N LEU A 323 15.97 18.76 7.18
CA LEU A 323 16.43 20.12 6.91
C LEU A 323 17.29 20.69 8.04
N LYS A 324 16.94 20.39 9.30
CA LYS A 324 17.78 20.74 10.45
C LYS A 324 19.13 20.02 10.43
N ASP A 325 19.15 18.75 10.01
CA ASP A 325 20.37 17.98 9.87
C ASP A 325 21.29 18.58 8.79
N VAL A 326 20.73 18.92 7.63
CA VAL A 326 21.45 19.66 6.57
C VAL A 326 22.00 20.99 7.09
N ALA A 327 21.21 21.75 7.85
CA ALA A 327 21.65 23.02 8.42
C ALA A 327 22.85 22.86 9.37
N ARG A 328 22.82 21.83 10.23
CA ARG A 328 23.94 21.51 11.13
C ARG A 328 25.20 21.14 10.36
N GLU A 329 25.06 20.35 9.30
CA GLU A 329 26.19 19.91 8.50
C GLU A 329 26.81 21.06 7.68
N ILE A 330 25.99 21.99 7.18
CA ILE A 330 26.47 23.22 6.54
C ILE A 330 27.32 24.05 7.50
N GLU A 331 26.89 24.20 8.75
CA GLU A 331 27.65 24.97 9.75
C GLU A 331 28.97 24.27 10.10
N PHE A 332 28.95 22.95 10.25
CA PHE A 332 30.15 22.16 10.46
C PHE A 332 31.19 22.41 9.34
N HIS A 333 30.79 22.27 8.08
CA HIS A 333 31.72 22.47 6.95
C HIS A 333 32.12 23.93 6.72
N ARG A 334 31.35 24.92 7.19
CA ARG A 334 31.74 26.34 7.12
C ARG A 334 32.96 26.65 7.99
N GLY A 335 33.10 25.95 9.13
CA GLY A 335 34.24 26.10 10.04
C GLY A 335 35.52 25.39 9.59
N GLN A 336 35.50 24.66 8.47
CA GLN A 336 36.61 23.86 7.99
C GLN A 336 37.28 24.49 6.76
N SER A 337 38.57 24.21 6.56
CA SER A 337 39.24 24.55 5.30
C SER A 337 38.72 23.65 4.18
N PRO A 338 38.17 24.18 3.07
CA PRO A 338 37.63 23.36 2.00
C PRO A 338 38.73 22.52 1.34
N LEU A 339 38.44 21.24 1.10
CA LEU A 339 39.28 20.40 0.24
C LEU A 339 39.19 20.88 -1.22
N ALA A 340 40.22 20.59 -2.01
CA ALA A 340 40.17 20.84 -3.45
C ALA A 340 38.97 20.11 -4.07
N ASN A 341 38.16 20.82 -4.86
CA ASN A 341 36.91 20.35 -5.48
C ASN A 341 35.74 20.04 -4.53
N ASP A 342 35.83 20.39 -3.25
CA ASP A 342 34.69 20.30 -2.33
C ASP A 342 33.65 21.39 -2.64
N LYS A 343 32.44 20.97 -3.02
CA LYS A 343 31.31 21.86 -3.34
C LYS A 343 30.16 21.71 -2.35
N PHE A 344 30.38 21.09 -1.18
CA PHE A 344 29.31 20.87 -0.21
C PHE A 344 28.62 22.15 0.22
N VAL A 345 29.37 23.10 0.79
CA VAL A 345 28.81 24.35 1.32
C VAL A 345 28.02 25.16 0.27
N PRO A 346 28.57 25.47 -0.93
CA PRO A 346 27.83 26.26 -1.91
C PRO A 346 26.54 25.56 -2.38
N VAL A 347 26.60 24.27 -2.71
CA VAL A 347 25.43 23.51 -3.21
C VAL A 347 24.36 23.36 -2.12
N MET A 348 24.78 22.99 -0.91
CA MET A 348 23.83 22.72 0.17
C MET A 348 23.22 23.99 0.75
N ARG A 349 23.92 25.13 0.72
CA ARG A 349 23.32 26.42 1.13
C ARG A 349 22.23 26.89 0.17
N GLU A 350 22.45 26.77 -1.13
CA GLU A 350 21.44 27.11 -2.14
C GLU A 350 20.19 26.20 -1.99
N PHE A 351 20.43 24.90 -1.83
CA PHE A 351 19.36 23.95 -1.54
C PHE A 351 18.65 24.29 -0.23
N GLN A 352 19.37 24.55 0.87
CA GLN A 352 18.79 24.88 2.17
C GLN A 352 17.89 26.11 2.08
N ALA A 353 18.32 27.17 1.40
CA ALA A 353 17.51 28.38 1.22
C ALA A 353 16.19 28.07 0.52
N THR A 354 16.25 27.32 -0.59
CA THR A 354 15.06 26.93 -1.36
C THR A 354 14.15 25.98 -0.58
N ALA A 355 14.72 24.96 0.05
CA ALA A 355 14.01 23.95 0.82
C ALA A 355 13.35 24.54 2.07
N THR A 356 13.97 25.55 2.71
CA THR A 356 13.39 26.25 3.87
C THR A 356 12.11 26.99 3.48
N CYS A 357 12.15 27.78 2.40
CA CYS A 357 10.96 28.47 1.91
C CYS A 357 9.86 27.48 1.53
N ARG A 358 10.21 26.43 0.77
CA ARG A 358 9.23 25.44 0.31
C ARG A 358 8.63 24.63 1.46
N LEU A 359 9.43 24.28 2.46
CA LEU A 359 8.93 23.57 3.64
C LEU A 359 7.97 24.45 4.44
N ALA A 360 8.28 25.74 4.62
CA ALA A 360 7.38 26.67 5.32
C ALA A 360 6.02 26.78 4.61
N GLU A 361 5.99 26.92 3.28
CA GLU A 361 4.75 26.93 2.50
C GLU A 361 3.91 25.66 2.72
N VAL A 362 4.55 24.49 2.71
CA VAL A 362 3.87 23.20 2.87
C VAL A 362 3.40 23.01 4.32
N GLU A 363 4.14 23.52 5.30
CA GLU A 363 3.74 23.55 6.71
C GLU A 363 2.50 24.41 6.94
N ASP A 364 2.44 25.59 6.32
CA ASP A 364 1.27 26.46 6.37
C ASP A 364 0.05 25.76 5.75
N GLN A 365 0.21 25.12 4.59
CA GLN A 365 -0.86 24.34 3.97
C GLN A 365 -1.30 23.15 4.83
N PHE A 366 -0.36 22.45 5.45
CA PHE A 366 -0.64 21.34 6.36
C PHE A 366 -1.42 21.80 7.60
N GLN A 367 -1.10 22.98 8.14
CA GLN A 367 -1.81 23.53 9.29
C GLN A 367 -3.19 24.07 8.93
N ASP A 368 -3.35 24.70 7.75
CA ASP A 368 -4.67 25.08 7.21
C ASP A 368 -5.53 23.84 6.97
N MET A 369 -4.97 22.77 6.40
CA MET A 369 -5.63 21.48 6.23
C MET A 369 -6.17 20.93 7.55
N LYS A 370 -5.33 20.86 8.60
CA LYS A 370 -5.76 20.42 9.93
C LYS A 370 -6.92 21.27 10.45
N THR A 371 -6.79 22.59 10.39
CA THR A 371 -7.81 23.52 10.88
C THR A 371 -9.15 23.35 10.14
N ARG A 372 -9.11 23.18 8.82
CA ARG A 372 -10.31 22.93 7.99
C ARG A 372 -10.94 21.59 8.28
N PHE A 373 -10.12 20.55 8.43
CA PHE A 373 -10.57 19.21 8.79
C PHE A 373 -11.25 19.22 10.15
N GLU A 374 -10.62 19.76 11.20
CA GLU A 374 -11.22 19.85 12.52
C GLU A 374 -12.56 20.59 12.51
N ARG A 375 -12.66 21.69 11.74
CA ARG A 375 -13.90 22.44 11.59
C ARG A 375 -14.97 21.61 10.89
N ALA A 376 -14.60 20.84 9.86
CA ALA A 376 -15.52 19.92 9.19
C ALA A 376 -16.00 18.83 10.15
N VAL A 377 -15.11 18.18 10.90
CA VAL A 377 -15.48 17.15 11.88
C VAL A 377 -16.45 17.70 12.94
N ARG A 378 -16.15 18.88 13.51
CA ARG A 378 -17.05 19.55 14.48
C ARG A 378 -18.41 19.89 13.86
N LEU A 379 -18.46 20.28 12.60
CA LEU A 379 -19.71 20.62 11.90
C LEU A 379 -20.70 19.45 11.85
N PHE A 380 -20.20 18.21 11.79
CA PHE A 380 -21.02 16.99 11.79
C PHE A 380 -21.18 16.36 13.19
N GLY A 381 -20.75 17.06 14.25
CA GLY A 381 -20.94 16.64 15.64
C GLY A 381 -19.98 15.55 16.13
N GLU A 382 -18.91 15.29 15.39
CA GLU A 382 -17.88 14.30 15.75
C GLU A 382 -16.71 14.99 16.49
N ASP A 383 -15.89 14.19 17.19
CA ASP A 383 -14.75 14.69 17.97
C ASP A 383 -13.49 14.84 17.08
N PRO A 384 -12.99 16.06 16.83
CA PRO A 384 -11.80 16.29 15.99
C PRO A 384 -10.50 15.73 16.58
N THR A 385 -10.46 15.39 17.87
CA THR A 385 -9.25 14.83 18.50
C THR A 385 -9.14 13.32 18.32
N ALA A 386 -10.28 12.64 18.21
CA ALA A 386 -10.33 11.19 18.00
C ALA A 386 -10.43 10.84 16.50
N MET A 387 -11.16 11.63 15.73
CA MET A 387 -11.52 11.31 14.35
C MET A 387 -10.36 11.54 13.38
N GLN A 388 -10.02 10.53 12.57
CA GLN A 388 -9.05 10.64 11.49
C GLN A 388 -9.71 10.94 10.14
N PRO A 389 -8.99 11.54 9.15
CA PRO A 389 -9.57 11.83 7.83
C PRO A 389 -10.06 10.58 7.09
N ASP A 390 -9.32 9.48 7.13
CA ASP A 390 -9.70 8.22 6.51
C ASP A 390 -11.01 7.66 7.08
N GLU A 391 -11.20 7.75 8.39
CA GLU A 391 -12.44 7.36 9.05
C GLU A 391 -13.60 8.32 8.70
N PHE A 392 -13.39 9.62 8.86
CA PHE A 392 -14.41 10.64 8.64
C PHE A 392 -14.91 10.69 7.19
N PHE A 393 -14.00 10.79 6.23
CA PHE A 393 -14.35 10.78 4.82
C PHE A 393 -14.75 9.38 4.34
N GLY A 394 -14.23 8.32 4.96
CA GLY A 394 -14.64 6.94 4.69
C GLY A 394 -16.11 6.68 4.96
N ILE A 395 -16.72 7.34 5.96
CA ILE A 395 -18.17 7.26 6.18
C ILE A 395 -18.94 7.76 4.95
N PHE A 396 -18.55 8.90 4.40
CA PHE A 396 -19.17 9.47 3.21
C PHE A 396 -18.89 8.65 1.96
N ASP A 397 -17.65 8.18 1.75
CA ASP A 397 -17.27 7.34 0.59
C ASP A 397 -18.08 6.04 0.55
N SER A 398 -18.20 5.38 1.69
CA SER A 398 -19.04 4.18 1.85
C SER A 398 -20.51 4.49 1.56
N PHE A 399 -21.03 5.59 2.11
CA PHE A 399 -22.42 5.98 1.88
C PHE A 399 -22.69 6.28 0.40
N LEU A 400 -21.82 7.06 -0.25
CA LEU A 400 -21.95 7.42 -1.66
C LEU A 400 -21.90 6.18 -2.56
N THR A 401 -21.03 5.22 -2.24
CA THR A 401 -20.96 3.93 -2.94
C THR A 401 -22.28 3.18 -2.81
N SER A 402 -22.78 2.95 -1.58
CA SER A 402 -24.05 2.26 -1.37
C SER A 402 -25.26 3.02 -1.93
N PHE A 403 -25.19 4.35 -1.96
CA PHE A 403 -26.23 5.22 -2.54
C PHE A 403 -26.33 5.03 -4.06
N MET A 404 -25.18 4.99 -4.75
CA MET A 404 -25.12 4.71 -6.19
C MET A 404 -25.61 3.29 -6.51
N GLU A 405 -25.19 2.29 -5.73
CA GLU A 405 -25.64 0.92 -5.87
C GLU A 405 -27.17 0.81 -5.69
N ALA A 406 -27.72 1.38 -4.63
CA ALA A 406 -29.15 1.37 -4.37
C ALA A 406 -29.97 2.08 -5.47
N ARG A 407 -29.39 3.11 -6.09
CA ARG A 407 -30.00 3.80 -7.24
C ARG A 407 -30.03 2.89 -8.48
N GLN A 408 -28.92 2.23 -8.77
CA GLN A 408 -28.86 1.28 -9.88
C GLN A 408 -29.81 0.09 -9.65
N ASP A 409 -29.88 -0.41 -8.42
CA ASP A 409 -30.78 -1.50 -8.04
C ASP A 409 -32.25 -1.10 -8.16
N ASN A 410 -32.63 0.11 -7.75
CA ASN A 410 -33.98 0.63 -7.96
C ASN A 410 -34.34 0.71 -9.45
N GLU A 411 -33.43 1.17 -10.31
CA GLU A 411 -33.66 1.20 -11.74
C GLU A 411 -33.85 -0.21 -12.32
N ASN A 412 -33.03 -1.16 -11.89
CA ASN A 412 -33.12 -2.57 -12.30
C ASN A 412 -34.44 -3.20 -11.84
N MET A 413 -34.86 -2.93 -10.61
CA MET A 413 -36.14 -3.41 -10.07
C MET A 413 -37.33 -2.83 -10.84
N ARG A 414 -37.29 -1.54 -11.22
CA ARG A 414 -38.32 -0.91 -12.04
C ARG A 414 -38.42 -1.54 -13.43
N LYS A 415 -37.29 -1.76 -14.10
CA LYS A 415 -37.26 -2.42 -15.42
C LYS A 415 -37.84 -3.84 -15.36
N ARG A 416 -37.48 -4.62 -14.34
CA ARG A 416 -38.04 -5.97 -14.13
C ARG A 416 -39.54 -5.95 -13.88
N GLN A 417 -40.04 -5.00 -13.07
CA GLN A 417 -41.47 -4.84 -12.82
C GLN A 417 -42.24 -4.48 -14.10
N GLU A 418 -41.71 -3.57 -14.92
CA GLU A 418 -42.32 -3.19 -16.21
C GLU A 418 -42.36 -4.38 -17.18
N GLU A 419 -41.30 -5.19 -17.23
CA GLU A 419 -41.25 -6.42 -18.05
C GLU A 419 -42.21 -7.50 -17.55
N GLU A 420 -42.33 -7.69 -16.25
CA GLU A 420 -43.29 -8.61 -15.63
C GLU A 420 -44.73 -8.16 -15.86
N GLU A 421 -45.03 -6.87 -15.71
CA GLU A 421 -46.36 -6.32 -15.99
C GLU A 421 -46.72 -6.47 -17.47
N LYS A 422 -45.78 -6.22 -18.38
CA LYS A 422 -45.97 -6.43 -19.81
C LYS A 422 -46.23 -7.90 -20.14
N ARG A 423 -45.48 -8.83 -19.55
CA ARG A 423 -45.70 -10.27 -19.70
C ARG A 423 -47.05 -10.70 -19.14
N ALA A 424 -47.43 -10.22 -17.96
CA ALA A 424 -48.72 -10.51 -17.33
C ALA A 424 -49.88 -9.98 -18.18
N LYS A 425 -49.76 -8.78 -18.76
CA LYS A 425 -50.75 -8.22 -19.69
C LYS A 425 -50.90 -9.07 -20.95
N GLN A 426 -49.78 -9.49 -21.57
CA GLN A 426 -49.80 -10.38 -22.74
C GLN A 426 -50.42 -11.75 -22.43
N GLU A 427 -50.09 -12.33 -21.28
CA GLU A 427 -50.67 -13.60 -20.84
C GLU A 427 -52.17 -13.47 -20.53
N ALA A 428 -52.59 -12.38 -19.90
CA ALA A 428 -53.99 -12.10 -19.62
C ALA A 428 -54.82 -11.90 -20.90
N GLU A 429 -54.26 -11.18 -21.89
CA GLU A 429 -54.88 -10.99 -23.20
C GLU A 429 -55.00 -12.32 -23.96
N LEU A 430 -53.96 -13.14 -23.97
CA LEU A 430 -53.99 -14.47 -24.57
C LEU A 430 -55.01 -15.40 -23.87
N LYS A 431 -55.10 -15.34 -22.54
CA LYS A 431 -56.13 -16.07 -21.76
C LYS A 431 -57.54 -15.61 -22.12
N LYS A 432 -57.76 -14.30 -22.30
CA LYS A 432 -59.05 -13.77 -22.73
C LYS A 432 -59.44 -14.26 -24.12
N LEU A 433 -58.53 -14.15 -25.09
CA LEU A 433 -58.75 -14.62 -26.47
C LEU A 433 -59.02 -16.13 -26.53
N THR A 434 -58.31 -16.92 -25.72
CA THR A 434 -58.55 -18.38 -25.66
C THR A 434 -59.89 -18.72 -25.01
N LEU A 435 -60.34 -17.97 -24.00
CA LEU A 435 -61.66 -18.14 -23.41
C LEU A 435 -62.78 -17.76 -24.40
N GLU A 436 -62.62 -16.65 -25.13
CA GLU A 436 -63.54 -16.23 -26.18
C GLU A 436 -63.66 -17.28 -27.29
N ARG A 437 -62.53 -17.86 -27.74
CA ARG A 437 -62.52 -18.98 -28.70
C ARG A 437 -63.22 -20.23 -28.17
N LYS A 438 -63.11 -20.54 -26.87
CA LYS A 438 -63.83 -21.66 -26.26
C LYS A 438 -65.34 -21.40 -26.22
N HIS A 439 -65.75 -20.20 -25.81
CA HIS A 439 -67.15 -19.82 -25.73
C HIS A 439 -67.82 -19.77 -27.12
N THR A 440 -67.12 -19.27 -28.15
CA THR A 440 -67.62 -19.33 -29.53
C THR A 440 -67.72 -20.77 -30.02
N ARG A 441 -66.72 -21.62 -29.74
CA ARG A 441 -66.77 -23.05 -30.11
C ARG A 441 -67.91 -23.80 -29.42
N GLU A 442 -68.15 -23.54 -28.14
CA GLU A 442 -69.27 -24.13 -27.39
C GLU A 442 -70.63 -23.61 -27.88
N GLY A 443 -70.73 -22.32 -28.23
CA GLY A 443 -71.93 -21.75 -28.85
C GLY A 443 -72.25 -22.37 -30.21
N ILE A 444 -71.22 -22.60 -31.05
CA ILE A 444 -71.38 -23.29 -32.34
C ILE A 444 -71.81 -24.75 -32.12
N LEU A 445 -71.14 -25.49 -31.22
CA LEU A 445 -71.52 -26.87 -30.89
C LEU A 445 -72.94 -26.98 -30.32
N SER A 446 -73.36 -26.05 -29.46
CA SER A 446 -74.72 -25.99 -28.92
C SER A 446 -75.78 -25.73 -30.00
N THR A 447 -75.46 -24.84 -30.95
CA THR A 447 -76.33 -24.55 -32.09
C THR A 447 -76.47 -25.78 -32.99
N ILE A 448 -75.36 -26.47 -33.27
CA ILE A 448 -75.34 -27.73 -34.03
C ILE A 448 -76.18 -28.81 -33.33
N SER A 449 -76.01 -29.02 -32.02
CA SER A 449 -76.83 -29.97 -31.24
C SER A 449 -78.32 -29.62 -31.25
N LYS A 450 -78.69 -28.34 -31.21
CA LYS A 450 -80.10 -27.93 -31.36
C LYS A 450 -80.63 -28.24 -32.76
N SER A 451 -79.88 -27.94 -33.83
CA SER A 451 -80.30 -28.29 -35.19
C SER A 451 -80.41 -29.80 -35.44
N ILE A 452 -79.59 -30.62 -34.77
CA ILE A 452 -79.72 -32.09 -34.81
C ILE A 452 -81.00 -32.54 -34.07
N ASN A 453 -81.33 -31.93 -32.93
CA ASN A 453 -82.56 -32.24 -32.19
C ASN A 453 -83.85 -31.73 -32.87
N LEU A 454 -83.79 -30.65 -33.66
CA LEU A 454 -84.94 -30.17 -34.45
C LEU A 454 -85.23 -31.02 -35.70
N LYS A 455 -84.28 -31.87 -36.16
CA LYS A 455 -84.44 -32.76 -37.31
C LYS A 455 -84.94 -34.18 -36.96
N ASN A 456 -85.62 -34.36 -35.82
CA ASN A 456 -86.31 -35.61 -35.48
C ASN A 456 -87.81 -35.61 -35.85
N GLY A 457 -88.25 -34.66 -36.68
CA GLY A 457 -89.56 -34.65 -37.32
C GLY A 457 -89.44 -34.57 -38.84
N ASP A 458 -89.51 -35.73 -39.47
CA ASP A 458 -89.88 -35.97 -40.88
C ASP A 458 -88.80 -35.96 -42.01
N ASN A 459 -88.83 -37.09 -42.71
CA ASN A 459 -88.23 -37.63 -43.94
C ASN A 459 -87.25 -36.83 -44.86
N GLY A 460 -86.15 -37.51 -45.23
CA GLY A 460 -85.60 -37.53 -46.61
C GLY A 460 -84.56 -36.47 -47.02
N GLY A 461 -83.27 -36.67 -46.71
CA GLY A 461 -82.18 -35.87 -47.31
C GLY A 461 -80.77 -35.97 -46.72
N ALA A 462 -80.50 -36.89 -45.79
CA ALA A 462 -79.29 -36.86 -44.95
C ALA A 462 -78.07 -37.64 -45.51
N LYS A 463 -77.69 -37.43 -46.78
CA LYS A 463 -76.45 -38.05 -47.34
C LYS A 463 -75.37 -37.03 -47.74
N GLY A 464 -75.72 -35.78 -48.03
CA GLY A 464 -74.75 -34.71 -48.31
C GLY A 464 -74.15 -34.08 -47.06
N GLU A 465 -74.96 -33.89 -46.01
CA GLU A 465 -74.54 -33.16 -44.79
C GLU A 465 -73.62 -33.99 -43.87
N PHE A 466 -73.68 -35.33 -43.95
CA PHE A 466 -72.72 -36.20 -43.26
C PHE A 466 -71.35 -36.23 -43.96
N ASP A 467 -71.34 -36.10 -45.29
CA ASP A 467 -70.11 -36.10 -46.08
C ASP A 467 -69.36 -34.76 -45.96
N ASP A 468 -70.08 -33.64 -45.79
CA ASP A 468 -69.48 -32.34 -45.42
C ASP A 468 -68.87 -32.35 -44.02
N LEU A 469 -69.47 -33.09 -43.07
CA LEU A 469 -68.92 -33.25 -41.71
C LEU A 469 -67.66 -34.13 -41.72
N ILE A 470 -67.67 -35.21 -42.49
CA ILE A 470 -66.49 -36.06 -42.69
C ILE A 470 -65.41 -35.31 -43.48
N SER A 471 -65.78 -34.46 -44.45
CA SER A 471 -64.86 -33.59 -45.19
C SER A 471 -64.21 -32.57 -44.25
N ALA A 472 -64.96 -31.86 -43.40
CA ALA A 472 -64.44 -30.90 -42.41
C ALA A 472 -63.55 -31.56 -41.32
N LEU A 473 -63.86 -32.80 -40.93
CA LEU A 473 -63.01 -33.61 -40.03
C LEU A 473 -61.74 -34.13 -40.72
N ARG A 474 -61.79 -34.40 -42.04
CA ARG A 474 -60.68 -34.90 -42.85
C ARG A 474 -59.76 -33.76 -43.35
N THR A 475 -60.29 -32.55 -43.58
CA THR A 475 -59.52 -31.33 -43.91
C THR A 475 -58.90 -30.66 -42.68
N GLY A 476 -59.42 -30.94 -41.47
CA GLY A 476 -58.87 -30.45 -40.21
C GLY A 476 -59.37 -29.08 -39.77
N ASP A 477 -60.36 -28.51 -40.47
CA ASP A 477 -60.96 -27.20 -40.16
C ASP A 477 -61.67 -27.15 -38.79
N VAL A 478 -62.11 -28.30 -38.27
CA VAL A 478 -62.74 -28.41 -36.94
C VAL A 478 -61.73 -28.17 -35.79
N PHE A 479 -60.44 -28.36 -36.05
CA PHE A 479 -59.36 -28.09 -35.12
C PHE A 479 -58.64 -26.81 -35.56
N GLY A 480 -59.34 -25.68 -35.49
CA GLY A 480 -58.93 -24.39 -36.07
C GLY A 480 -57.43 -24.11 -36.02
N GLU A 481 -56.88 -23.62 -37.15
CA GLU A 481 -55.51 -23.19 -37.55
C GLU A 481 -54.25 -23.53 -36.73
N ASP A 482 -54.31 -23.77 -35.43
CA ASP A 482 -53.16 -24.01 -34.55
C ASP A 482 -52.54 -25.42 -34.70
N MET A 483 -53.30 -26.42 -35.16
CA MET A 483 -52.76 -27.76 -35.48
C MET A 483 -51.85 -27.77 -36.72
N ALA A 484 -52.07 -26.85 -37.68
CA ALA A 484 -51.23 -26.71 -38.87
C ALA A 484 -49.85 -26.13 -38.53
N LYS A 485 -49.78 -25.24 -37.51
CA LYS A 485 -48.51 -24.65 -37.04
C LYS A 485 -47.67 -25.65 -36.22
N PHE A 486 -48.31 -26.54 -35.46
CA PHE A 486 -47.61 -27.57 -34.68
C PHE A 486 -46.95 -28.66 -35.55
N LYS A 487 -47.51 -28.98 -36.73
CA LYS A 487 -46.90 -29.94 -37.68
C LYS A 487 -45.82 -29.32 -38.56
N ARG A 488 -45.91 -28.03 -38.93
CA ARG A 488 -44.84 -27.34 -39.69
C ARG A 488 -43.54 -27.19 -38.89
N SER A 489 -43.63 -27.01 -37.57
CA SER A 489 -42.44 -26.95 -36.71
C SER A 489 -41.69 -28.28 -36.57
N ARG A 490 -42.32 -29.42 -36.88
CA ARG A 490 -41.68 -30.75 -36.75
C ARG A 490 -40.97 -31.22 -38.02
N LYS A 491 -41.21 -30.57 -39.18
CA LYS A 491 -40.60 -30.95 -40.48
C LYS A 491 -39.38 -30.11 -40.90
N ASN A 492 -39.05 -29.04 -40.16
CA ASN A 492 -37.82 -28.25 -40.38
C ASN A 492 -36.64 -28.63 -39.47
N ARG A 493 -36.65 -29.80 -38.80
CA ARG A 493 -35.54 -30.29 -37.95
C ARG A 493 -34.89 -31.59 -38.44
N THR A 494 -34.81 -31.78 -39.76
CA THR A 494 -33.92 -32.79 -40.36
C THR A 494 -33.35 -32.28 -41.68
N GLY A 495 -32.10 -31.80 -41.66
CA GLY A 495 -31.34 -31.43 -42.86
C GLY A 495 -30.13 -30.51 -42.59
N SER A 496 -28.93 -31.10 -42.50
CA SER A 496 -27.60 -30.56 -42.85
C SER A 496 -27.06 -29.34 -42.05
N SER A 497 -26.25 -29.55 -41.00
CA SER A 497 -24.76 -29.62 -40.95
C SER A 497 -23.98 -28.33 -41.31
N GLY A 498 -23.15 -27.86 -40.35
CA GLY A 498 -22.03 -26.95 -40.64
C GLY A 498 -21.53 -26.09 -39.47
N ASN A 499 -20.38 -26.48 -38.90
CA ASN A 499 -19.39 -25.71 -38.11
C ASN A 499 -19.64 -25.32 -36.64
N SER A 500 -18.86 -25.98 -35.76
CA SER A 500 -18.42 -25.52 -34.43
C SER A 500 -16.93 -25.15 -34.47
N PRO A 501 -16.46 -24.21 -33.62
CA PRO A 501 -15.40 -24.56 -32.65
C PRO A 501 -15.61 -23.84 -31.27
N PRO A 502 -14.81 -24.07 -30.20
CA PRO A 502 -15.30 -24.77 -29.01
C PRO A 502 -15.41 -23.88 -27.75
N ARG A 503 -16.20 -24.30 -26.77
CA ARG A 503 -16.04 -23.84 -25.38
C ARG A 503 -15.90 -24.99 -24.40
N ARG A 504 -14.91 -24.77 -23.54
CA ARG A 504 -14.19 -25.68 -22.65
C ARG A 504 -14.92 -25.78 -21.31
N ASN A 505 -15.15 -27.02 -20.90
CA ASN A 505 -15.22 -27.61 -19.56
C ASN A 505 -15.85 -26.83 -18.38
N SER A 506 -16.90 -27.44 -17.83
CA SER A 506 -17.12 -27.55 -16.37
C SER A 506 -17.21 -29.03 -16.02
N VAL A 507 -16.31 -29.53 -15.16
CA VAL A 507 -16.35 -30.89 -14.60
C VAL A 507 -16.45 -30.78 -13.09
N ASN A 508 -17.35 -31.56 -12.51
CA ASN A 508 -17.55 -31.72 -11.08
C ASN A 508 -17.23 -33.17 -10.69
N ARG A 509 -16.63 -33.32 -9.50
CA ARG A 509 -16.65 -34.47 -8.54
C ARG A 509 -15.92 -35.77 -8.90
N GLU A 510 -14.90 -36.08 -8.09
CA GLU A 510 -14.82 -37.17 -7.06
C GLU A 510 -14.27 -38.45 -7.72
N ASP A 511 -13.36 -39.25 -7.17
CA ASP A 511 -13.03 -39.57 -5.78
C ASP A 511 -11.67 -40.32 -5.74
N SER A 512 -11.08 -40.40 -4.54
CA SER A 512 -10.33 -41.54 -4.00
C SER A 512 -8.81 -41.77 -4.23
N ARG A 513 -8.13 -41.71 -3.06
CA ARG A 513 -7.15 -42.66 -2.47
C ARG A 513 -5.64 -42.41 -2.59
N GLU A 514 -5.05 -42.32 -1.39
CA GLU A 514 -3.76 -42.89 -0.93
C GLU A 514 -2.47 -42.41 -1.60
N ARG A 515 -1.27 -42.40 -1.01
CA ARG A 515 -0.66 -42.41 0.33
C ARG A 515 0.83 -42.16 -0.01
N VAL A 516 1.63 -41.55 0.89
CA VAL A 516 3.07 -41.87 1.12
C VAL A 516 4.03 -41.46 -0.05
N VAL A 517 5.23 -40.88 0.07
CA VAL A 517 6.17 -40.51 1.13
C VAL A 517 7.26 -39.61 0.49
N THR A 518 7.98 -38.88 1.36
CA THR A 518 9.24 -38.13 1.23
C THR A 518 10.19 -38.39 0.04
N ALA A 519 10.89 -37.33 -0.41
CA ALA A 519 12.34 -37.09 -0.14
C ALA A 519 13.04 -36.26 -1.23
N SER A 520 13.85 -35.30 -0.76
CA SER A 520 15.16 -34.84 -1.25
C SER A 520 15.67 -35.27 -2.63
N ARG A 521 16.23 -34.31 -3.37
CA ARG A 521 17.70 -34.09 -3.55
C ARG A 521 18.03 -33.60 -4.97
N ARG A 522 18.80 -32.51 -5.03
CA ARG A 522 19.84 -32.10 -6.01
C ARG A 522 19.80 -32.72 -7.42
N GLN A 523 19.79 -31.85 -8.43
CA GLN A 523 20.95 -31.63 -9.30
C GLN A 523 21.01 -30.16 -9.73
#